data_AF-A0A2L1U5M7-F1
#
_entry.id   AF-A0A2L1U5M7-F1
#
_cell.length_a   1.000
_cell.length_b   1.000
_cell.length_c   1.000
_cell.angle_alpha   90.00
_cell.angle_beta   90.00
_cell.angle_gamma   90.00
#
_symmetry.space_group_name_H-M   'P 1'
#
loop_
_entity.id
_entity.type
_entity.pdbx_description
1 polymer ?
#
loop_
_entity_poly.entity_id
_entity_poly.type
_entity_poly.pdbx_seq_one_letter_code
_entity_poly.pdbx_strand_id
1 'polypeptide(L)'
;MLGPISVTSQVKRPMSDGFPSNAEYFKLEFLDKNLVSLGQQFHEILPLLWLKSGAIGKRPEVNCNEEPEMLILPQNGFAILVDETRFAEFAEKLSEESSIQVVYFVTNSEEAFREMTAGVKVNNSYQLYRDYIDNFVLGSRRDS
;
A
#
# COMPACT_ATOMS: atom_id res chain seq x y z
N MET A 1 -8.88 47.94 -8.54
CA MET A 1 -9.99 47.16 -9.14
C MET A 1 -10.08 45.85 -8.37
N LEU A 2 -11.22 45.56 -7.73
CA LEU A 2 -11.43 44.29 -7.04
C LEU A 2 -11.70 43.20 -8.11
N GLY A 3 -10.98 42.08 -8.02
CA GLY A 3 -11.10 40.95 -8.95
C GLY A 3 -12.48 40.27 -8.90
N PRO A 4 -12.81 39.44 -9.90
CA PRO A 4 -14.13 38.81 -10.00
C PRO A 4 -14.44 37.96 -8.77
N ILE A 5 -15.68 38.07 -8.29
CA ILE A 5 -16.22 37.32 -7.15
C ILE A 5 -16.77 36.00 -7.68
N SER A 6 -16.14 34.89 -7.34
CA SER A 6 -16.68 33.55 -7.66
C SER A 6 -17.81 33.21 -6.69
N VAL A 7 -19.05 33.21 -7.19
CA VAL A 7 -20.23 32.81 -6.43
C VAL A 7 -20.42 31.30 -6.56
N THR A 8 -20.33 30.58 -5.44
CA THR A 8 -20.67 29.16 -5.38
C THR A 8 -22.19 29.01 -5.45
N SER A 9 -22.72 28.64 -6.62
CA SER A 9 -24.13 28.33 -6.82
C SER A 9 -24.40 26.85 -6.59
N GLN A 10 -25.45 26.51 -5.83
CA GLN A 10 -25.91 25.13 -5.71
C GLN A 10 -26.56 24.66 -7.02
N VAL A 11 -26.00 23.62 -7.64
CA VAL A 11 -26.57 22.98 -8.83
C VAL A 11 -27.35 21.74 -8.42
N LYS A 12 -28.64 21.67 -8.76
CA LYS A 12 -29.48 20.48 -8.55
C LYS A 12 -29.12 19.43 -9.60
N ARG A 13 -28.59 18.27 -9.17
CA ARG A 13 -28.24 17.14 -10.04
C ARG A 13 -29.27 16.01 -9.91
N PRO A 14 -29.61 15.30 -11.00
CA PRO A 14 -30.39 14.08 -10.94
C PRO A 14 -29.75 13.07 -9.99
N MET A 15 -30.54 12.40 -9.15
CA MET A 15 -30.02 11.37 -8.24
C MET A 15 -29.40 10.18 -9.00
N SER A 16 -29.84 9.95 -10.25
CA SER A 16 -29.30 8.98 -11.19
C SER A 16 -27.87 9.26 -11.64
N ASP A 17 -27.45 10.53 -11.64
CA ASP A 17 -26.10 10.92 -12.04
C ASP A 17 -25.07 10.63 -10.93
N GLY A 18 -25.57 10.29 -9.73
CA GLY A 18 -24.75 10.06 -8.55
C GLY A 18 -24.01 11.32 -8.09
N PHE A 19 -23.34 11.21 -6.95
CA PHE A 19 -22.20 12.08 -6.68
C PHE A 19 -21.01 11.52 -7.47
N PRO A 20 -20.06 12.35 -7.94
CA PRO A 20 -18.70 11.88 -8.21
C PRO A 20 -18.09 11.47 -6.87
N SER A 21 -18.55 10.35 -6.34
CA SER A 21 -18.13 9.78 -5.07
C SER A 21 -16.99 8.84 -5.41
N ASN A 22 -15.80 9.14 -4.91
CA ASN A 22 -14.60 8.30 -5.01
C ASN A 22 -14.73 7.07 -4.10
N ALA A 23 -15.86 6.37 -4.15
CA ALA A 23 -16.12 5.20 -3.32
C ALA A 23 -15.68 3.95 -4.07
N GLU A 24 -14.44 3.52 -3.86
CA GLU A 24 -13.99 2.17 -4.24
C GLU A 24 -14.43 1.18 -3.17
N TYR A 25 -15.15 0.14 -3.58
CA TYR A 25 -15.59 -0.94 -2.68
C TYR A 25 -14.58 -2.08 -2.72
N PHE A 26 -13.84 -2.26 -1.62
CA PHE A 26 -12.90 -3.36 -1.47
C PHE A 26 -13.60 -4.50 -0.73
N LYS A 27 -13.76 -5.64 -1.42
CA LYS A 27 -14.29 -6.85 -0.81
C LYS A 27 -13.14 -7.60 -0.15
N LEU A 28 -13.07 -7.57 1.18
CA LEU A 28 -12.15 -8.43 1.92
C LEU A 28 -12.76 -9.84 2.04
N GLU A 29 -12.20 -10.79 1.32
CA GLU A 29 -12.49 -12.23 1.46
C GLU A 29 -11.18 -13.01 1.68
N PHE A 30 -11.29 -14.19 2.28
CA PHE A 30 -10.15 -15.09 2.44
C PHE A 30 -9.75 -15.67 1.08
N LEU A 31 -8.48 -15.55 0.73
CA LEU A 31 -7.91 -16.03 -0.52
C LEU A 31 -7.65 -17.56 -0.45
N ASP A 32 -7.97 -18.32 -1.50
CA ASP A 32 -7.75 -19.78 -1.52
C ASP A 32 -6.27 -20.13 -1.75
N LYS A 33 -5.65 -20.83 -0.79
CA LYS A 33 -4.22 -21.19 -0.79
C LYS A 33 -3.78 -21.98 -2.04
N ASN A 34 -4.70 -22.68 -2.71
CA ASN A 34 -4.37 -23.50 -3.87
C ASN A 34 -4.32 -22.71 -5.19
N LEU A 35 -4.77 -21.46 -5.20
CA LEU A 35 -4.98 -20.69 -6.44
C LEU A 35 -4.05 -19.49 -6.60
N VAL A 36 -3.19 -19.18 -5.62
CA VAL A 36 -2.51 -17.88 -5.58
C VAL A 36 -1.00 -18.01 -5.45
N SER A 37 -0.31 -17.53 -6.48
CA SER A 37 1.15 -17.40 -6.49
C SER A 37 1.60 -16.24 -5.58
N LEU A 38 2.82 -16.32 -5.02
CA LEU A 38 3.37 -15.34 -4.06
C LEU A 38 3.21 -13.86 -4.49
N GLY A 39 3.40 -13.54 -5.78
CA GLY A 39 3.19 -12.19 -6.32
C GLY A 39 1.74 -11.70 -6.33
N GLN A 40 0.76 -12.60 -6.42
CA GLN A 40 -0.66 -12.23 -6.44
C GLN A 40 -1.17 -11.87 -5.03
N GLN A 41 -0.58 -12.43 -3.96
CA GLN A 41 -0.90 -12.05 -2.58
C GLN A 41 -0.44 -10.62 -2.27
N PHE A 42 0.73 -10.24 -2.79
CA PHE A 42 1.22 -8.86 -2.68
C PHE A 42 0.29 -7.85 -3.38
N HIS A 43 -0.27 -8.23 -4.54
CA HIS A 43 -1.23 -7.38 -5.26
C HIS A 43 -2.49 -7.09 -4.43
N GLU A 44 -3.01 -8.09 -3.71
CA GLU A 44 -4.21 -7.95 -2.89
C GLU A 44 -3.98 -7.06 -1.65
N ILE A 45 -2.78 -7.08 -1.06
CA ILE A 45 -2.49 -6.25 0.12
C ILE A 45 -2.10 -4.81 -0.22
N LEU A 46 -1.57 -4.56 -1.41
CA LEU A 46 -1.09 -3.23 -1.80
C LEU A 46 -2.14 -2.10 -1.63
N PRO A 47 -3.43 -2.28 -2.00
CA PRO A 47 -4.47 -1.29 -1.72
C PRO A 47 -4.64 -0.97 -0.23
N LEU A 48 -4.49 -1.98 0.64
CA LEU A 48 -4.58 -1.80 2.10
C LEU A 48 -3.39 -1.01 2.65
N LEU A 49 -2.18 -1.25 2.12
CA LEU A 49 -0.99 -0.49 2.50
C LEU A 49 -1.10 0.97 2.04
N TRP A 50 -1.59 1.20 0.82
CA TRP A 50 -1.89 2.55 0.33
C TRP A 50 -2.91 3.27 1.21
N LEU A 51 -4.00 2.60 1.57
CA LEU A 51 -5.02 3.16 2.47
C LEU A 51 -4.44 3.49 3.85
N LYS A 52 -3.66 2.56 4.43
CA LYS A 52 -2.97 2.76 5.72
C LYS A 52 -1.93 3.89 5.67
N SER A 53 -1.39 4.17 4.49
CA SER A 53 -0.45 5.28 4.23
C SER A 53 -1.15 6.61 3.95
N GLY A 54 -2.47 6.68 4.10
CA GLY A 54 -3.26 7.91 3.94
C GLY A 54 -3.92 8.09 2.58
N ALA A 55 -3.89 7.05 1.72
CA ALA A 55 -4.55 7.06 0.41
C ALA A 55 -4.18 8.27 -0.47
N ILE A 56 -2.92 8.68 -0.45
CA ILE A 56 -2.43 9.84 -1.21
C ILE A 56 -2.26 9.43 -2.68
N GLY A 57 -2.71 10.29 -3.61
CA GLY A 57 -2.56 10.07 -5.05
C GLY A 57 -3.47 8.98 -5.62
N LYS A 58 -3.24 8.59 -6.88
CA LYS A 58 -3.96 7.47 -7.50
C LYS A 58 -3.50 6.15 -6.86
N ARG A 59 -4.42 5.22 -6.61
CA ARG A 59 -4.10 3.87 -6.12
C ARG A 59 -2.99 3.24 -6.99
N PRO A 60 -1.89 2.77 -6.39
CA PRO A 60 -0.83 2.12 -7.13
C PRO A 60 -1.32 0.78 -7.67
N GLU A 61 -0.97 0.49 -8.93
CA GLU A 61 -1.26 -0.76 -9.61
C GLU A 61 0.07 -1.38 -10.05
N VAL A 62 0.34 -2.60 -9.60
CA VAL A 62 1.52 -3.36 -10.00
C VAL A 62 1.08 -4.35 -11.07
N ASN A 63 1.57 -4.13 -12.30
CA ASN A 63 1.23 -4.94 -13.48
C ASN A 63 2.07 -6.23 -13.62
N CYS A 64 2.93 -6.52 -12.65
CA CYS A 64 3.77 -7.70 -12.67
C CYS A 64 3.05 -8.86 -11.96
N ASN A 65 3.00 -10.02 -12.62
CA ASN A 65 2.57 -11.28 -11.99
C ASN A 65 3.58 -11.79 -10.93
N GLU A 66 4.72 -11.12 -10.79
CA GLU A 66 5.80 -11.46 -9.87
C GLU A 66 5.89 -10.44 -8.74
N GLU A 67 6.29 -10.94 -7.56
CA GLU A 67 6.50 -10.13 -6.37
C GLU A 67 7.73 -9.21 -6.58
N PRO A 68 7.59 -7.88 -6.48
CA PRO A 68 8.73 -6.99 -6.60
C PRO A 68 9.64 -7.13 -5.37
N GLU A 69 10.96 -7.12 -5.55
CA GLU A 69 11.93 -7.13 -4.43
C GLU A 69 11.77 -5.88 -3.54
N MET A 70 11.37 -4.75 -4.13
CA MET A 70 11.02 -3.51 -3.44
C MET A 70 10.10 -2.65 -4.31
N LEU A 71 9.37 -1.74 -3.67
CA LEU A 71 8.47 -0.80 -4.32
C LEU A 71 8.62 0.57 -3.66
N ILE A 72 8.94 1.61 -4.44
CA ILE A 72 9.03 2.99 -3.95
C ILE A 72 7.97 3.80 -4.69
N LEU A 73 7.06 4.44 -3.96
CA LEU A 73 5.92 5.15 -4.53
C LEU A 73 5.93 6.62 -4.06
N PRO A 74 6.80 7.48 -4.64
CA PRO A 74 6.91 8.88 -4.22
C PRO A 74 5.61 9.67 -4.37
N GLN A 75 4.80 9.33 -5.38
CA GLN A 75 3.50 9.96 -5.64
C GLN A 75 2.44 9.60 -4.59
N ASN A 76 2.60 8.45 -3.92
CA ASN A 76 1.71 7.98 -2.87
C ASN A 76 2.28 8.20 -1.46
N GLY A 77 3.55 8.61 -1.36
CA GLY A 77 4.21 8.93 -0.09
C GLY A 77 4.62 7.71 0.74
N PHE A 78 4.70 6.52 0.14
CA PHE A 78 5.12 5.30 0.86
C PHE A 78 6.01 4.38 0.05
N ALA A 79 6.72 3.49 0.73
CA ALA A 79 7.57 2.48 0.11
C ALA A 79 7.46 1.13 0.84
N ILE A 80 7.80 0.04 0.15
CA ILE A 80 7.78 -1.33 0.66
C ILE A 80 9.09 -2.01 0.29
N LEU A 81 9.79 -2.57 1.27
CA LEU A 81 10.89 -3.49 1.03
C LEU A 81 10.39 -4.92 1.25
N VAL A 82 10.48 -5.74 0.22
CA VAL A 82 10.02 -7.14 0.27
C VAL A 82 11.19 -8.08 0.51
N ASP A 83 12.31 -7.85 -0.17
CA ASP A 83 13.54 -8.62 0.01
C ASP A 83 14.54 -7.85 0.87
N GLU A 84 14.79 -8.35 2.09
CA GLU A 84 15.74 -7.79 3.05
C GLU A 84 17.16 -7.64 2.46
N THR A 85 17.55 -8.52 1.53
CA THR A 85 18.88 -8.47 0.91
C THR A 85 19.10 -7.21 0.07
N ARG A 86 18.01 -6.55 -0.35
CA ARG A 86 18.02 -5.31 -1.13
C ARG A 86 18.00 -4.04 -0.26
N PHE A 87 18.09 -4.17 1.06
CA PHE A 87 17.98 -3.03 1.98
C PHE A 87 18.96 -1.89 1.65
N ALA A 88 20.22 -2.21 1.29
CA ALA A 88 21.21 -1.20 0.98
C ALA A 88 20.78 -0.31 -0.21
N GLU A 89 20.37 -0.93 -1.32
CA GLU A 89 19.86 -0.23 -2.50
C GLU A 89 18.56 0.54 -2.19
N PHE A 90 17.69 -0.06 -1.39
CA PHE A 90 16.43 0.56 -0.97
C PHE A 90 16.65 1.81 -0.11
N ALA A 91 17.59 1.77 0.84
CA ALA A 91 17.93 2.90 1.69
C ALA A 91 18.54 4.06 0.90
N GLU A 92 19.39 3.77 -0.11
CA GLU A 92 19.92 4.78 -1.02
C GLU A 92 18.78 5.48 -1.78
N LYS A 93 17.90 4.72 -2.43
CA LYS A 93 16.76 5.30 -3.16
C LYS A 93 15.79 6.07 -2.27
N LEU A 94 15.55 5.60 -1.04
CA LEU A 94 14.74 6.34 -0.07
C LEU A 94 15.37 7.67 0.33
N SER A 95 16.70 7.76 0.37
CA SER A 95 17.39 8.98 0.73
C SER A 95 17.27 10.08 -0.33
N GLU A 96 17.04 9.70 -1.59
CA GLU A 96 16.79 10.60 -2.71
C GLU A 96 15.34 11.12 -2.72
N GLU A 97 14.42 10.39 -2.11
CA GLU A 97 12.97 10.62 -2.17
C GLU A 97 12.40 11.21 -0.87
N SER A 98 12.48 12.54 -0.74
CA SER A 98 11.98 13.26 0.44
C SER A 98 10.45 13.22 0.64
N SER A 99 9.68 12.73 -0.33
CA SER A 99 8.22 12.63 -0.23
C SER A 99 7.74 11.40 0.53
N ILE A 100 8.62 10.42 0.80
CA ILE A 100 8.26 9.18 1.48
C ILE A 100 8.09 9.41 2.99
N GLN A 101 6.89 9.15 3.50
CA GLN A 101 6.53 9.33 4.90
C GLN A 101 6.31 8.00 5.63
N VAL A 102 6.01 6.93 4.88
CA VAL A 102 5.70 5.61 5.39
C VAL A 102 6.55 4.54 4.69
N VAL A 103 7.17 3.65 5.46
CA VAL A 103 7.90 2.49 4.93
C VAL A 103 7.34 1.20 5.54
N TYR A 104 7.20 0.18 4.71
CA TYR A 104 6.88 -1.18 5.14
C TYR A 104 8.08 -2.09 4.89
N PHE A 105 8.41 -2.92 5.88
CA PHE A 105 9.45 -3.94 5.76
C PHE A 105 8.80 -5.32 5.87
N VAL A 106 8.89 -6.13 4.81
CA VAL A 106 8.43 -7.51 4.84
C VAL A 106 9.53 -8.36 5.46
N THR A 107 9.35 -8.72 6.72
CA THR A 107 10.34 -9.52 7.48
C THR A 107 9.68 -10.27 8.62
N ASN A 108 10.15 -11.50 8.85
CA ASN A 108 9.76 -12.29 10.01
C ASN A 108 10.66 -12.02 11.24
N SER A 109 11.74 -11.24 11.08
CA SER A 109 12.71 -10.96 12.15
C SER A 109 12.51 -9.55 12.73
N GLU A 110 12.19 -9.47 14.02
CA GLU A 110 12.12 -8.19 14.74
C GLU A 110 13.48 -7.48 14.83
N GLU A 111 14.58 -8.25 14.87
CA GLU A 111 15.93 -7.69 14.86
C GLU A 111 16.22 -7.01 13.52
N ALA A 112 15.94 -7.69 12.41
CA ALA A 112 16.10 -7.12 11.08
C ALA A 112 15.22 -5.88 10.89
N PHE A 113 13.96 -5.93 11.34
CA PHE A 113 13.06 -4.77 11.30
C PHE A 113 13.62 -3.57 12.07
N ARG A 114 14.16 -3.78 13.28
CA ARG A 114 14.78 -2.72 14.08
C ARG A 114 16.00 -2.13 13.40
N GLU A 115 16.88 -2.96 12.85
CA GLU A 115 18.09 -2.51 12.15
C GLU A 115 17.75 -1.69 10.90
N MET A 116 16.83 -2.21 10.07
CA MET A 116 16.37 -1.52 8.86
C MET A 116 15.68 -0.19 9.19
N THR A 117 14.84 -0.17 10.23
CA THR A 117 14.17 1.06 10.68
C THR A 117 15.18 2.10 11.17
N ALA A 118 16.24 1.68 11.87
CA ALA A 118 17.30 2.59 12.30
C ALA A 118 18.14 3.13 11.12
N GLY A 119 18.22 2.38 10.02
CA GLY A 119 18.95 2.75 8.82
C GLY A 119 18.21 3.70 7.87
N VAL A 120 16.91 3.96 8.08
CA VAL A 120 16.11 4.87 7.23
C VAL A 120 15.67 6.12 8.00
N LYS A 121 15.62 7.26 7.31
CA LYS A 121 15.17 8.54 7.89
C LYS A 121 13.68 8.79 7.62
N VAL A 122 12.84 7.78 7.93
CA VAL A 122 11.39 7.87 7.73
C VAL A 122 10.66 7.82 9.06
N ASN A 123 9.64 8.66 9.22
CA ASN A 123 8.95 8.83 10.50
C ASN A 123 8.10 7.61 10.88
N ASN A 124 7.49 6.96 9.90
CA ASN A 124 6.59 5.82 10.12
C ASN A 124 7.13 4.59 9.41
N SER A 125 7.57 3.59 10.18
CA SER A 125 8.02 2.30 9.68
C SER A 125 7.16 1.19 10.27
N TYR A 126 6.76 0.22 9.45
CA TYR A 126 5.91 -0.90 9.86
C TYR A 126 6.50 -2.23 9.41
N GLN A 127 6.41 -3.23 10.28
CA GLN A 127 6.76 -4.61 9.93
C GLN A 127 5.55 -5.32 9.33
N LEU A 128 5.77 -6.02 8.22
CA LEU A 128 4.83 -6.96 7.63
C LEU A 128 5.47 -8.35 7.72
N TYR A 129 4.85 -9.25 8.47
CA TYR A 129 5.37 -10.62 8.54
C TYR A 129 5.09 -11.34 7.23
N ARG A 130 6.12 -11.91 6.61
CA ARG A 130 5.98 -12.67 5.37
C ARG A 130 4.98 -13.80 5.53
N ASP A 131 5.04 -14.49 6.67
CA ASP A 131 4.12 -15.56 7.00
C ASP A 131 2.67 -15.06 7.14
N TYR A 132 2.41 -13.80 7.50
CA TYR A 132 1.05 -13.26 7.55
C TYR A 132 0.55 -12.82 6.19
N ILE A 133 1.44 -12.33 5.32
CA ILE A 133 1.13 -12.15 3.90
C ILE A 133 0.75 -13.52 3.31
N ASP A 134 1.57 -14.54 3.58
CA ASP A 134 1.39 -15.92 3.12
C ASP A 134 0.20 -16.67 3.77
N ASN A 135 -0.19 -16.28 4.98
CA ASN A 135 -1.22 -16.95 5.80
C ASN A 135 -2.45 -16.08 6.08
N PHE A 136 -2.76 -15.07 5.27
CA PHE A 136 -4.06 -14.36 5.26
C PHE A 136 -5.27 -15.29 4.93
N VAL A 137 -5.12 -16.61 5.12
CA VAL A 137 -5.84 -17.74 4.52
C VAL A 137 -6.48 -18.69 5.56
N LEU A 138 -6.12 -18.65 6.85
CA LEU A 138 -6.56 -19.69 7.79
C LEU A 138 -7.97 -19.42 8.37
N GLY A 139 -9.02 -19.61 7.56
CA GLY A 139 -10.40 -19.32 7.99
C GLY A 139 -11.53 -20.07 7.29
N SER A 140 -11.29 -21.18 6.59
CA SER A 140 -12.40 -21.96 6.00
C SER A 140 -12.17 -23.47 6.11
N ARG A 141 -12.29 -23.99 7.33
CA ARG A 141 -12.70 -25.38 7.55
C ARG A 141 -14.08 -25.37 8.18
N ARG A 142 -15.09 -25.80 7.42
CA ARG A 142 -16.31 -26.38 7.97
C ARG A 142 -16.44 -27.77 7.38
N ASP A 143 -16.47 -28.72 8.30
CA ASP A 143 -16.56 -30.14 8.07
C ASP A 143 -17.82 -30.50 7.25
N SER A 144 -17.70 -31.50 6.39
CA SER A 144 -18.79 -32.33 5.88
C SER A 144 -18.26 -33.73 5.65
#